data_AF-A0A085F2V6-F1
#
_entry.id   AF-A0A085F2V6-F1
#
_cell.length_a   1.000
_cell.length_b   1.000
_cell.length_c   1.000
_cell.angle_alpha   90.00
_cell.angle_beta   90.00
_cell.angle_gamma   90.00
#
_symmetry.space_group_name_H-M   'P 1'
#
loop_
_entity.id
_entity.type
_entity.pdbx_description
1 polymer ?
#
loop_
_entity_poly.entity_id
_entity_poly.type
_entity_poly.pdbx_seq_one_letter_code
_entity_poly.pdbx_strand_id
1 'polypeptide(L)' 'MGASAMSRKPLEDKAIKAVIDELERQAGECPSKLEVRRSGEKVTVNGEIDIDALVMVIVGSMAGGP' A
#
# COMPACT_ATOMS: atom_id res chain seq x y z
N MET A 1 -14.65 15.50 -15.56
CA MET A 1 -13.25 15.11 -15.29
C MET A 1 -12.88 15.78 -13.97
N GLY A 2 -12.99 15.02 -12.87
CA GLY A 2 -12.93 15.54 -11.51
C GLY A 2 -11.49 15.72 -11.03
N ALA A 3 -11.30 16.70 -10.15
CA ALA A 3 -10.06 17.08 -9.51
C ALA A 3 -9.28 15.86 -8.95
N SER A 4 -8.10 15.55 -9.50
CA SER A 4 -7.20 14.56 -8.89
C SER A 4 -5.72 14.91 -8.97
N ALA A 5 -5.38 16.13 -9.41
CA ALA A 5 -4.02 16.66 -9.25
C ALA A 5 -3.99 17.69 -8.10
N MET A 6 -4.52 17.32 -6.92
CA MET A 6 -4.08 17.99 -5.71
C MET A 6 -2.69 17.45 -5.42
N SER A 7 -1.69 18.33 -5.39
CA SER A 7 -0.29 18.01 -5.07
C SER A 7 -0.23 17.16 -3.79
N ARG A 8 -0.11 15.83 -3.92
CA ARG A 8 0.15 14.95 -2.78
C ARG A 8 1.47 15.38 -2.16
N LYS A 9 1.54 15.38 -0.84
CA LYS A 9 2.81 15.65 -0.16
C LYS A 9 3.73 14.44 -0.39
N PRO A 10 5.05 14.61 -0.56
CA PRO A 10 5.99 13.50 -0.76
C PRO A 10 5.88 12.38 0.29
N LEU A 11 5.49 12.72 1.51
CA LEU A 11 5.25 11.76 2.59
C LEU A 11 4.01 10.89 2.34
N GLU A 12 2.93 11.47 1.80
CA GLU A 12 1.70 10.75 1.46
C GLU A 12 1.96 9.76 0.32
N ASP A 13 2.76 10.16 -0.69
CA ASP A 13 3.15 9.28 -1.78
C ASP A 13 4.04 8.12 -1.29
N LYS A 14 4.97 8.38 -0.36
CA LYS A 14 5.77 7.33 0.30
C LYS A 14 4.88 6.35 1.06
N ALA A 15 3.92 6.85 1.85
CA ALA A 15 2.99 6.01 2.60
C ALA A 15 2.09 5.18 1.68
N ILE A 16 1.51 5.78 0.63
CA ILE A 16 0.69 5.07 -0.36
C ILE A 16 1.49 3.97 -1.03
N LYS A 17 2.73 4.27 -1.45
CA LYS A 17 3.61 3.26 -2.07
C LYS A 17 3.90 2.11 -1.10
N ALA A 18 4.24 2.41 0.16
CA ALA A 18 4.50 1.40 1.17
C ALA A 18 3.28 0.50 1.43
N VAL A 19 2.08 1.07 1.48
CA VAL A 19 0.83 0.29 1.60
C VAL A 19 0.67 -0.68 0.43
N ILE A 20 0.81 -0.18 -0.80
CA ILE A 20 0.58 -0.99 -2.01
C ILE A 20 1.63 -2.10 -2.11
N ASP A 21 2.91 -1.77 -1.96
CA ASP A 21 4.01 -2.71 -2.05
C ASP A 21 3.85 -3.85 -1.03
N GLU A 22 3.43 -3.53 0.19
CA GLU A 22 3.27 -4.53 1.26
C GLU A 22 2.04 -5.42 1.06
N LEU A 23 0.92 -4.86 0.59
CA LEU A 23 -0.24 -5.67 0.21
C LEU A 23 0.09 -6.64 -0.93
N GLU A 24 0.82 -6.17 -1.95
CA GLU A 24 1.27 -7.01 -3.06
C GLU A 24 2.28 -8.08 -2.61
N ARG A 25 3.18 -7.75 -1.66
CA ARG A 25 4.11 -8.72 -1.06
C ARG A 25 3.36 -9.83 -0.33
N GLN A 26 2.42 -9.50 0.55
CA GLN A 26 1.63 -10.50 1.29
C GLN A 26 0.80 -11.38 0.35
N ALA A 27 0.22 -10.79 -0.69
CA ALA A 27 -0.52 -11.55 -1.72
C ALA A 27 0.41 -12.52 -2.47
N GLY A 28 1.67 -12.13 -2.71
CA GLY A 28 2.68 -12.99 -3.32
C GLY A 28 3.13 -14.14 -2.42
N GLU A 29 3.14 -13.96 -1.10
CA GLU A 29 3.53 -15.00 -0.14
C GLU A 29 2.45 -16.06 0.07
N CYS A 30 1.18 -15.67 0.03
CA CYS A 30 0.03 -16.57 0.21
C CYS A 30 -1.10 -16.26 -0.78
N PRO A 31 -0.92 -16.56 -2.08
CA PRO A 31 -1.89 -16.23 -3.12
C PRO A 31 -3.23 -16.98 -3.01
N SER A 32 -3.30 -18.03 -2.18
CA SER A 32 -4.56 -18.73 -1.87
C SER A 32 -5.39 -18.05 -0.78
N LYS A 33 -4.80 -17.12 -0.01
CA LYS A 33 -5.43 -16.45 1.14
C LYS A 33 -5.64 -14.96 0.94
N LEU A 34 -4.91 -14.35 0.01
CA LEU A 34 -4.97 -12.92 -0.25
C LEU A 34 -4.86 -12.63 -1.74
N GLU A 35 -5.81 -11.88 -2.25
CA GLU A 35 -5.82 -11.35 -3.62
C GLU A 35 -5.84 -9.81 -3.56
N VAL A 36 -4.94 -9.18 -4.31
CA VAL A 36 -4.83 -7.73 -4.43
C VAL A 36 -4.97 -7.34 -5.90
N ARG A 37 -5.90 -6.42 -6.19
CA ARG A 37 -6.12 -5.88 -7.54
C ARG A 37 -6.06 -4.37 -7.55
N ARG A 38 -5.23 -3.80 -8.43
CA ARG A 38 -5.09 -2.35 -8.59
C ARG A 38 -5.90 -1.82 -9.76
N SER A 39 -6.59 -0.69 -9.54
CA SER A 39 -7.32 0.05 -10.56
C SER A 39 -7.09 1.54 -10.37
N GLY A 40 -6.08 2.08 -11.07
CA GLY A 40 -5.62 3.46 -10.90
C GLY A 40 -5.12 3.71 -9.47
N GLU A 41 -5.80 4.62 -8.77
CA GLU A 41 -5.51 5.00 -7.38
C GLU A 41 -6.26 4.15 -6.34
N LYS A 42 -7.03 3.16 -6.79
CA LYS A 42 -7.80 2.28 -5.92
C LYS A 42 -7.18 0.89 -5.90
N VAL A 43 -7.27 0.24 -4.75
CA VAL A 43 -6.88 -1.16 -4.56
C VAL A 43 -8.07 -1.91 -3.98
N THR A 44 -8.40 -3.04 -4.57
CA THR A 44 -9.35 -4.01 -4.03
C THR A 44 -8.54 -5.12 -3.36
N VAL A 45 -8.87 -5.43 -2.11
CA VAL A 45 -8.21 -6.48 -1.32
C VAL A 45 -9.27 -7.50 -0.90
N ASN A 46 -9.03 -8.77 -1.21
CA ASN A 46 -9.89 -9.88 -0.80
C ASN A 46 -9.03 -10.93 -0.09
N GLY A 47 -9.21 -11.07 1.23
CA GLY A 47 -8.48 -12.07 2.00
C GLY A 47 -7.94 -11.57 3.33
N GLU A 48 -7.03 -12.37 3.90
CA GLU A 48 -6.35 -12.09 5.16
C GLU A 48 -5.17 -11.13 4.95
N ILE A 49 -5.06 -10.10 5.78
CA ILE A 49 -3.93 -9.16 5.79
C ILE A 49 -3.25 -9.26 7.16
N ASP A 50 -1.93 -9.40 7.17
CA ASP A 50 -1.13 -9.20 8.37
C ASP A 50 -0.99 -7.69 8.61
N ILE A 51 -1.77 -7.18 9.57
CA ILE A 51 -1.82 -5.76 9.91
C ILE A 51 -0.55 -5.30 10.61
N ASP A 52 0.09 -6.15 11.41
CA ASP A 52 1.31 -5.77 12.13
C ASP A 52 2.47 -5.58 11.15
N ALA A 53 2.62 -6.50 10.20
CA ALA A 53 3.58 -6.37 9.11
C ALA A 53 3.30 -5.13 8.24
N LEU A 54 2.04 -4.89 7.90
CA LEU A 54 1.61 -3.73 7.11
C LEU A 54 2.00 -2.41 7.80
N VAL A 55 1.65 -2.26 9.08
CA VAL A 55 1.97 -1.06 9.86
C VAL A 55 3.47 -0.88 10.00
N MET A 56 4.22 -1.95 10.23
CA MET A 56 5.68 -1.88 10.38
C MET A 56 6.37 -1.36 9.11
N VAL A 57 5.96 -1.80 7.92
CA VAL A 57 6.52 -1.31 6.66
C VAL A 57 6.16 0.16 6.41
N ILE A 58 4.90 0.55 6.69
CA ILE A 58 4.46 1.95 6.54
C ILE A 58 5.25 2.86 7.47
N VAL A 59 5.35 2.52 8.76
CA VAL A 59 6.13 3.31 9.74
C VAL A 59 7.60 3.34 9.36
N GLY A 60 8.19 2.22 8.94
CA GLY A 60 9.57 2.14 8.48
C GLY A 60 9.85 3.05 7.28
N SER A 61 8.92 3.11 6.32
CA SER A 61 9.03 3.99 5.13
C SER A 61 9.05 5.49 5.48
N MET A 62 8.50 5.86 6.64
CA MET A 62 8.43 7.23 7.13
C MET A 62 9.54 7.59 8.13
N ALA A 63 10.16 6.59 8.77
CA ALA A 63 11.10 6.77 9.88
C ALA A 63 12.53 7.19 9.48
N GLY A 64 12.91 7.18 8.18
CA GLY A 64 14.14 7.80 7.64
C GLY A 64 14.77 7.02 6.47
N GLY A 65 15.31 7.59 5.39
CA GLY A 65 15.64 8.97 5.02
C GLY A 65 15.39 9.23 3.50
N PRO A 66 16.20 10.02 2.76
CA PRO A 66 15.86 10.68 1.48
C PRO A 66 15.04 9.85 0.49
#